data_AF-A0A8E0I873-F1
#
_entry.id   AF-A0A8E0I873-F1
#
_cell.length_a   1.000
_cell.length_b   1.000
_cell.length_c   1.000
_cell.angle_alpha   90.00
_cell.angle_beta   90.00
_cell.angle_gamma   90.00
#
_symmetry.space_group_name_H-M   'P 1'
#
loop_
_entity.id
_entity.type
_entity.pdbx_description
1 polymer ?
#
loop_
_entity_poly.entity_id
_entity_poly.type
_entity_poly.pdbx_seq_one_letter_code
_entity_poly.pdbx_strand_id
1 'polypeptide(L)'
;MLILPSRAEGLPLTLVEAQAHGLPIIASDVRYGARDIVNDGKDGFLVENGNVNQLAERIMALLADPAELMKFSEQAYQDSWKYSEEAVWKKWLPLVEDAKKVAEIPESVGAI
;
A
#
# COMPACT_ATOMS: atom_id res chain seq x y z
N MET A 1 -3.39 -13.05 3.03
CA MET A 1 -2.06 -12.44 3.18
C MET A 1 -1.35 -12.45 1.84
N LEU A 2 -0.64 -11.36 1.49
CA LEU A 2 0.23 -11.24 0.31
C LEU A 2 1.70 -11.14 0.77
N ILE A 3 2.62 -11.77 0.03
CA ILE A 3 4.06 -11.68 0.26
C ILE A 3 4.72 -11.01 -0.95
N LEU A 4 5.48 -9.92 -0.73
CA LEU A 4 6.21 -9.20 -1.78
C LEU A 4 7.69 -9.03 -1.43
N PRO A 5 8.55 -10.02 -1.72
CA PRO A 5 9.97 -9.99 -1.42
C PRO A 5 10.78 -9.31 -2.55
N SER A 6 10.21 -8.25 -3.14
CA SER A 6 10.83 -7.52 -4.25
C SER A 6 12.09 -6.78 -3.79
N ARG A 7 13.09 -6.66 -4.68
CA ARG A 7 14.36 -5.95 -4.39
C ARG A 7 14.33 -4.46 -4.76
N ALA A 8 13.34 -4.04 -5.56
CA ALA A 8 13.10 -2.66 -5.95
C ALA A 8 11.64 -2.51 -6.37
N GLU A 9 10.98 -1.44 -5.90
CA GLU A 9 9.60 -1.09 -6.25
C GLU A 9 9.47 0.43 -6.28
N GLY A 10 8.59 0.94 -7.15
CA GLY A 10 8.20 2.36 -7.17
C GLY A 10 7.00 2.59 -6.25
N LEU A 11 5.82 2.22 -6.75
CA LEU A 11 4.59 2.08 -5.98
C LEU A 11 3.92 0.77 -6.43
N PRO A 12 4.13 -0.34 -5.72
CA PRO A 12 3.64 -1.65 -6.14
C PRO A 12 2.12 -1.69 -6.00
N LEU A 13 1.40 -1.57 -7.13
CA LEU A 13 -0.08 -1.59 -7.15
C LEU A 13 -0.65 -2.89 -6.57
N THR A 14 0.08 -4.00 -6.67
CA THR A 14 -0.26 -5.27 -6.06
C THR A 14 -0.46 -5.17 -4.54
N LEU A 15 0.29 -4.30 -3.84
CA LEU A 15 0.08 -4.06 -2.41
C LEU A 15 -1.19 -3.23 -2.15
N VAL A 16 -1.50 -2.26 -3.01
CA VAL A 16 -2.73 -1.45 -2.90
C VAL A 16 -3.96 -2.35 -3.12
N GLU A 17 -3.93 -3.18 -4.15
CA GLU A 17 -4.98 -4.17 -4.45
C GLU A 17 -5.16 -5.17 -3.31
N ALA A 18 -4.06 -5.62 -2.71
CA ALA A 18 -4.10 -6.51 -1.55
C ALA A 18 -4.75 -5.85 -0.32
N GLN A 19 -4.40 -4.60 0.00
CA GLN A 19 -5.08 -3.83 1.05
C GLN A 19 -6.58 -3.70 0.76
N ALA A 20 -6.96 -3.40 -0.48
CA ALA A 20 -8.37 -3.28 -0.89
C ALA A 20 -9.17 -4.58 -0.75
N HIS A 21 -8.50 -5.74 -0.70
CA HIS A 21 -9.11 -7.05 -0.41
C HIS A 21 -8.92 -7.49 1.04
N GLY A 22 -8.46 -6.59 1.91
CA GLY A 22 -8.21 -6.86 3.34
C GLY A 22 -7.10 -7.90 3.56
N LEU A 23 -6.14 -8.04 2.64
CA LEU A 23 -5.05 -8.97 2.81
C LEU A 23 -3.91 -8.31 3.61
N PRO A 24 -3.50 -8.89 4.76
CA PRO A 24 -2.26 -8.48 5.42
C PRO A 24 -1.06 -8.62 4.47
N ILE A 25 -0.09 -7.74 4.56
CA ILE A 25 1.07 -7.71 3.65
C ILE A 25 2.36 -7.99 4.41
N ILE A 26 3.24 -8.82 3.86
CA ILE A 26 4.63 -8.90 4.31
C ILE A 26 5.52 -8.57 3.10
N ALA A 27 6.25 -7.46 3.18
CA ALA A 27 7.01 -6.93 2.05
C ALA A 27 8.45 -6.59 2.44
N SER A 28 9.37 -6.72 1.48
CA SER A 28 10.74 -6.27 1.67
C SER A 28 10.83 -4.75 1.78
N ASP A 29 11.56 -4.28 2.78
CA ASP A 29 11.81 -2.88 3.08
C ASP A 29 12.93 -2.34 2.20
N VAL A 30 12.57 -2.08 0.94
CA VAL A 30 13.45 -1.48 -0.05
C VAL A 30 13.35 0.05 -0.02
N ARG A 31 14.24 0.75 -0.71
CA ARG A 31 14.12 2.21 -0.82
C ARG A 31 12.85 2.51 -1.64
N TYR A 32 11.86 3.13 -0.98
CA TYR A 32 10.55 3.52 -1.51
C TYR A 32 9.57 2.35 -1.75
N GLY A 33 8.29 2.66 -1.94
CA GLY A 33 7.29 1.69 -2.37
C GLY A 33 6.55 1.03 -1.22
N ALA A 34 7.02 -0.13 -0.76
CA ALA A 34 6.28 -0.93 0.23
C ALA A 34 6.01 -0.15 1.53
N ARG A 35 6.95 0.69 1.97
CA ARG A 35 6.83 1.51 3.18
C ARG A 35 5.79 2.63 3.08
N ASP A 36 5.42 3.05 1.88
CA ASP A 36 4.37 4.04 1.66
C ASP A 36 2.96 3.42 1.80
N ILE A 37 2.88 2.09 1.61
CA ILE A 37 1.63 1.33 1.57
C ILE A 37 1.40 0.58 2.89
N VAL A 38 2.40 -0.13 3.40
CA VAL A 38 2.30 -1.00 4.58
C VAL A 38 2.60 -0.24 5.87
N ASN A 39 1.70 -0.33 6.85
CA ASN A 39 1.93 0.12 8.21
C ASN A 39 2.48 -1.04 9.05
N ASP A 40 3.80 -1.03 9.25
CA ASP A 40 4.50 -2.08 9.99
C ASP A 40 3.89 -2.33 11.39
N GLY A 41 3.55 -3.60 11.65
CA GLY A 41 2.92 -4.05 12.89
C GLY A 41 1.42 -3.74 13.02
N LYS A 42 0.78 -3.21 11.97
CA LYS A 42 -0.65 -2.85 11.98
C LYS A 42 -1.46 -3.59 10.93
N ASP A 43 -1.07 -3.46 9.66
CA ASP A 43 -1.72 -4.13 8.53
C ASP A 43 -0.77 -5.09 7.79
N GLY A 44 0.44 -5.24 8.32
CA GLY A 44 1.50 -6.00 7.69
C GLY A 44 2.84 -5.88 8.40
N PHE A 45 3.87 -6.41 7.76
CA PHE A 45 5.25 -6.33 8.21
C PHE A 45 6.19 -5.88 7.09
N LEU A 46 7.14 -5.03 7.45
CA LEU A 46 8.29 -4.70 6.61
C LEU A 46 9.49 -5.52 7.08
N VAL A 47 10.09 -6.28 6.14
CA VAL A 47 11.25 -7.13 6.42
C VAL A 47 12.49 -6.60 5.72
N GLU A 48 13.65 -6.70 6.34
CA GLU A 48 14.93 -6.32 5.76
C GLU A 48 15.11 -7.00 4.40
N ASN A 49 15.50 -6.20 3.39
CA ASN A 49 15.65 -6.68 2.03
C ASN A 49 16.67 -7.83 1.93
N GLY A 50 16.24 -8.97 1.39
CA GLY A 50 17.06 -10.17 1.27
C GLY A 50 17.17 -11.02 2.55
N ASN A 51 16.57 -10.60 3.67
CA ASN A 51 16.55 -11.37 4.91
C ASN A 51 15.45 -12.44 4.89
N VAL A 52 15.77 -13.59 4.29
CA VAL A 52 14.85 -14.73 4.12
C VAL A 52 14.37 -15.29 5.46
N ASN A 53 15.23 -15.30 6.48
CA ASN A 53 14.87 -15.82 7.80
C ASN A 53 13.81 -14.93 8.45
N GLN A 54 14.01 -13.62 8.44
CA GLN A 54 13.02 -12.68 8.99
C GLN A 54 11.70 -12.75 8.21
N LEU A 55 11.74 -12.90 6.88
CA LEU A 55 10.55 -13.10 6.08
C LEU A 55 9.77 -14.35 6.53
N ALA A 56 10.45 -15.48 6.67
CA ALA A 56 9.85 -16.73 7.13
C ALA A 56 9.29 -16.62 8.55
N GLU A 57 10.02 -15.98 9.46
CA GLU A 57 9.57 -15.74 10.84
C GLU A 57 8.27 -14.93 10.89
N ARG A 58 8.17 -13.83 10.11
CA ARG A 58 6.95 -13.01 10.06
C ARG A 58 5.76 -13.75 9.45
N ILE A 59 5.99 -14.55 8.41
CA ILE A 59 4.96 -15.41 7.80
C ILE A 59 4.43 -16.41 8.83
N MET A 60 5.33 -17.14 9.51
CA MET A 60 4.93 -18.14 10.49
C MET A 60 4.24 -17.51 11.70
N ALA A 61 4.74 -16.39 12.21
CA ALA A 61 4.15 -15.69 13.34
C ALA A 61 2.70 -15.27 13.05
N LEU A 62 2.44 -14.69 11.87
CA LEU A 62 1.10 -14.25 11.52
C LEU A 62 0.14 -15.42 11.23
N LEU A 63 0.63 -16.50 10.63
CA LEU A 63 -0.19 -17.71 10.40
C LEU A 63 -0.49 -18.49 11.69
N ALA A 64 0.36 -18.36 12.71
CA ALA A 64 0.18 -19.01 14.01
C ALA A 64 -0.84 -18.29 14.91
N ASP A 65 -1.17 -17.03 14.62
CA ASP A 65 -2.13 -16.22 15.38
C ASP A 65 -3.28 -15.73 14.48
N PRO A 66 -4.38 -16.51 14.37
CA PRO A 66 -5.54 -16.12 13.56
C PRO A 66 -6.20 -14.82 14.00
N ALA A 67 -6.11 -14.46 15.29
CA ALA A 67 -6.71 -13.24 15.81
C ALA A 67 -5.91 -12.01 15.34
N GLU A 68 -4.58 -12.06 15.44
CA GLU A 68 -3.72 -11.00 14.90
C GLU A 68 -3.85 -10.91 13.37
N LEU A 69 -3.94 -12.04 12.67
CA LEU A 69 -4.15 -12.07 11.22
C LEU A 69 -5.48 -11.39 10.82
N MET A 70 -6.57 -11.67 11.53
CA MET A 70 -7.87 -11.02 11.29
C MET A 70 -7.81 -9.52 11.58
N LYS A 71 -7.14 -9.13 12.68
CA LYS A 71 -6.92 -7.74 13.03
C LYS A 71 -6.09 -6.99 11.98
N PHE A 72 -5.08 -7.63 11.40
CA PHE A 72 -4.31 -7.06 10.29
C PHE A 72 -5.17 -6.97 9.02
N SER A 73 -6.05 -7.95 8.78
CA SER A 73 -6.95 -7.96 7.63
C SER A 73 -7.90 -6.77 7.65
N GLU A 74 -8.53 -6.51 8.80
CA GLU A 74 -9.42 -5.35 8.98
C GLU A 74 -8.68 -4.03 8.79
N GLN A 75 -7.48 -3.91 9.38
CA GLN A 75 -6.65 -2.71 9.22
C GLN A 75 -6.20 -2.52 7.77
N ALA A 76 -5.80 -3.57 7.07
CA ALA A 76 -5.43 -3.51 5.65
C ALA A 76 -6.58 -2.95 4.79
N TYR A 77 -7.81 -3.42 5.04
CA TYR A 77 -8.99 -2.91 4.34
C TYR A 77 -9.30 -1.45 4.68
N GLN A 78 -9.20 -1.07 5.95
CA GLN A 78 -9.38 0.31 6.38
C GLN A 78 -8.32 1.25 5.78
N ASP A 79 -7.06 0.82 5.70
CA ASP A 79 -5.98 1.64 5.19
C ASP A 79 -6.03 1.78 3.65
N SER A 80 -6.64 0.82 2.95
CA SER A 80 -6.82 0.86 1.50
C SER A 80 -7.51 2.13 0.99
N TRP A 81 -8.38 2.74 1.81
CA TRP A 81 -9.11 3.96 1.48
C TRP A 81 -8.19 5.16 1.17
N LYS A 82 -6.94 5.16 1.63
CA LYS A 82 -5.96 6.22 1.30
C LYS A 82 -5.59 6.26 -0.19
N TYR A 83 -5.86 5.17 -0.91
CA TYR A 83 -5.67 5.02 -2.35
C TYR A 83 -6.99 4.89 -3.12
N SER A 84 -8.13 5.19 -2.50
CA SER A 84 -9.39 5.29 -3.23
C SER A 84 -9.30 6.38 -4.30
N GLU A 85 -10.14 6.25 -5.33
CA GLU A 85 -10.27 7.25 -6.39
C GLU A 85 -10.46 8.66 -5.79
N GLU A 86 -11.39 8.81 -4.85
CA GLU A 86 -11.64 10.08 -4.16
C GLU A 86 -10.39 10.61 -3.44
N ALA A 87 -9.70 9.77 -2.65
CA ALA A 87 -8.54 10.18 -1.88
C ALA A 87 -7.35 10.57 -2.76
N VAL A 88 -7.15 9.85 -3.86
CA VAL A 88 -6.11 10.14 -4.85
C VAL A 88 -6.47 11.40 -5.64
N TRP A 89 -7.70 11.52 -6.12
CA TRP A 89 -8.16 12.68 -6.88
C TRP A 89 -8.04 13.98 -6.08
N LYS A 90 -8.39 13.94 -4.78
CA LYS A 90 -8.20 15.08 -3.88
C LYS A 90 -6.74 15.57 -3.81
N LYS A 91 -5.75 14.67 -3.96
CA LYS A 91 -4.32 15.04 -4.01
C LYS A 91 -3.92 15.61 -5.37
N TRP A 92 -4.56 15.18 -6.45
CA TRP A 92 -4.31 15.70 -7.80
C TRP A 92 -4.93 17.06 -8.05
N LEU A 93 -6.08 17.36 -7.44
CA LEU A 93 -6.83 18.58 -7.69
C LEU A 93 -5.98 19.87 -7.59
N PRO A 94 -5.13 20.09 -6.57
CA PRO A 94 -4.27 21.27 -6.51
C PRO A 94 -3.28 21.37 -7.67
N LEU A 95 -2.76 20.25 -8.17
CA LEU A 95 -1.84 20.23 -9.31
C LEU A 95 -2.56 20.56 -10.62
N VAL A 96 -3.78 20.05 -10.80
CA VAL A 96 -4.61 20.37 -11.96
C VAL A 96 -4.97 21.86 -11.96
N GLU A 97 -5.37 22.41 -10.82
CA GLU A 97 -5.68 23.84 -10.69
C GLU A 97 -4.44 24.73 -10.89
N ASP A 98 -3.25 24.27 -10.52
CA ASP A 98 -2.02 24.99 -10.81
C ASP A 98 -1.68 24.96 -12.31
N ALA A 99 -1.80 23.80 -12.95
CA ALA A 99 -1.54 23.62 -14.38
C ALA A 99 -2.46 24.49 -15.26
N LYS A 100 -3.74 24.66 -14.88
CA LYS A 100 -4.70 25.54 -15.57
C LYS A 100 -4.26 27.01 -15.66
N LYS A 101 -3.33 27.46 -14.81
CA LYS A 101 -2.81 28.82 -14.86
C LYS A 101 -1.84 29.05 -16.02
N VAL A 102 -1.24 27.99 -16.55
CA VAL A 102 -0.16 28.06 -17.55
C VAL A 102 -0.42 27.24 -18.81
N ALA A 103 -1.46 26.40 -18.82
CA ALA A 103 -1.85 25.57 -19.95
C ALA A 103 -3.37 25.46 -20.07
N GLU A 104 -3.87 25.30 -21.30
CA GLU A 104 -5.26 24.94 -21.56
C GLU A 104 -5.43 23.45 -21.25
N ILE A 105 -6.27 23.14 -20.25
CA ILE A 105 -6.53 21.77 -19.80
C ILE A 105 -7.94 21.36 -20.30
N PRO A 106 -8.10 20.20 -20.97
CA PRO A 106 -9.40 19.75 -21.45
C PRO A 106 -10.43 19.60 -20.31
N GLU A 107 -11.69 19.96 -20.55
CA GLU A 107 -12.78 19.82 -19.57
C GLU A 107 -12.99 18.37 -19.09
N SER A 108 -12.55 17.38 -19.88
CA SER A 108 -12.58 15.97 -19.49
C SER A 108 -11.64 15.65 -18.31
N VAL A 109 -10.66 16.50 -18.01
CA VAL A 109 -9.76 16.35 -16.86
C VAL A 109 -10.37 17.05 -15.65
N GLY A 110 -11.22 16.33 -14.93
CA GLY A 110 -11.84 16.81 -13.69
C GLY A 110 -13.25 16.32 -13.40
N ALA A 111 -13.87 15.63 -14.36
CA ALA A 111 -15.13 14.93 -14.16
C ALA A 111 -14.85 13.54 -13.55
N ILE A 112 -14.71 13.50 -12.23
CA ILE A 112 -14.69 12.26 -11.44
C ILE A 112 -15.75 12.39 -10.35
#